data_AF-A0A1Q8LV52-F1
#
_entry.id   AF-A0A1Q8LV52-F1
#
_cell.length_a   1.000
_cell.length_b   1.000
_cell.length_c   1.000
_cell.angle_alpha   90.00
_cell.angle_beta   90.00
_cell.angle_gamma   90.00
#
_symmetry.space_group_name_H-M   'P 1'
#
loop_
_entity.id
_entity.type
_entity.pdbx_description
1 polymer ?
#
loop_
_entity_poly.entity_id
_entity_poly.type
_entity_poly.pdbx_seq_one_letter_code
_entity_poly.pdbx_strand_id
1 'polypeptide(L)'
;MSDRRRELQRLEISRAAVALFREHGVHATSGERIAEEVGLSGRTLWRWFRTKESCVEPVLARSIDAVVATLRRWPAGVSLDEHLIAEYRPPEDPRDAADADAAMAVIALSRTEPGLRAVWLAVHERAEPVLAEVIAARAGREPGDLDVRVHAAAVAAALRISNEDLAAELAAGVRCADPVGRLGRALRAATTTLPQAGDPA
;
A
#
# COMPACT_ATOMS: atom_id res chain seq x y z
N MET A 1 -4.12 27.65 -3.81
CA MET A 1 -3.57 26.70 -2.80
C MET A 1 -2.36 26.03 -3.44
N SER A 2 -1.24 25.93 -2.73
CA SER A 2 -0.10 25.14 -3.20
C SER A 2 -0.48 23.65 -3.26
N ASP A 3 0.19 22.88 -4.12
CA ASP A 3 -0.06 21.44 -4.26
C ASP A 3 0.13 20.71 -2.93
N ARG A 4 1.15 21.11 -2.15
CA ARG A 4 1.38 20.60 -0.79
C ARG A 4 0.19 20.81 0.14
N ARG A 5 -0.46 21.98 0.10
CA ARG A 5 -1.63 22.26 0.94
C ARG A 5 -2.82 21.41 0.54
N ARG A 6 -2.98 21.14 -0.76
CA ARG A 6 -4.02 20.26 -1.29
C ARG A 6 -3.78 18.81 -0.86
N GLU A 7 -2.54 18.34 -0.93
CA GLU A 7 -2.15 17.00 -0.48
C GLU A 7 -2.42 16.78 1.02
N LEU A 8 -2.02 17.74 1.86
CA LEU A 8 -2.27 17.68 3.30
C LEU A 8 -3.76 17.63 3.64
N GLN A 9 -4.59 18.42 2.95
CA GLN A 9 -6.03 18.40 3.14
C GLN A 9 -6.67 17.08 2.63
N ARG A 10 -6.15 16.48 1.56
CA ARG A 10 -6.60 15.15 1.09
C ARG A 10 -6.30 14.09 2.14
N LEU A 11 -5.11 14.16 2.74
CA LEU A 11 -4.69 13.22 3.78
C LEU A 11 -5.52 13.39 5.07
N GLU A 12 -5.87 14.62 5.44
CA GLU A 12 -6.77 14.90 6.56
C GLU A 12 -8.16 14.30 6.35
N ILE A 13 -8.77 14.51 5.18
CA ILE A 13 -10.03 13.87 4.78
C ILE A 13 -9.91 12.34 4.85
N SER A 14 -8.79 11.80 4.38
CA SER A 14 -8.55 10.36 4.38
C SER A 14 -8.50 9.78 5.79
N ARG A 15 -7.82 10.45 6.72
CA ARG A 15 -7.76 10.03 8.13
C ARG A 15 -9.16 9.99 8.75
N ALA A 16 -9.95 11.04 8.54
CA ALA A 16 -11.31 11.12 9.03
C ALA A 16 -12.21 10.00 8.45
N ALA A 17 -12.10 9.75 7.14
CA ALA A 17 -12.83 8.66 6.50
C ALA A 17 -12.49 7.29 7.11
N VAL A 18 -11.20 7.01 7.33
CA VAL A 18 -10.77 5.74 7.94
C VAL A 18 -11.26 5.61 9.38
N ALA A 19 -11.18 6.68 10.18
CA ALA A 19 -11.70 6.67 11.55
C ALA A 19 -13.19 6.33 11.58
N LEU A 20 -14.00 7.02 10.77
CA LEU A 20 -15.45 6.77 10.67
C LEU A 20 -15.77 5.37 10.15
N PHE A 21 -15.02 4.87 9.16
CA PHE A 21 -15.19 3.50 8.66
C PHE A 21 -14.86 2.44 9.71
N ARG A 22 -13.87 2.67 10.58
CA ARG A 22 -13.56 1.78 11.70
C ARG A 22 -14.64 1.81 12.78
N GLU A 23 -15.17 3.00 13.09
CA GLU A 23 -16.13 3.17 14.18
C GLU A 23 -17.54 2.70 13.81
N HIS A 24 -18.00 3.02 12.59
CA HIS A 24 -19.38 2.81 12.18
C HIS A 24 -19.53 1.78 11.05
N GLY A 25 -18.44 1.31 10.47
CA GLY A 25 -18.45 0.54 9.23
C GLY A 25 -18.56 1.41 7.98
N VAL A 26 -18.17 0.83 6.83
CA VAL A 26 -18.18 1.53 5.54
C VAL A 26 -19.60 1.84 5.10
N HIS A 27 -20.53 0.89 5.25
CA HIS A 27 -21.91 1.06 4.82
C HIS A 27 -22.62 2.21 5.54
N ALA A 28 -22.49 2.30 6.87
CA ALA A 28 -23.19 3.29 7.69
C ALA A 28 -22.57 4.70 7.64
N THR A 29 -21.37 4.85 7.07
CA THR A 29 -20.70 6.14 6.92
C THR A 29 -21.06 6.77 5.57
N SER A 30 -21.55 8.01 5.57
CA SER A 30 -21.81 8.80 4.37
C SER A 30 -20.65 9.75 4.05
N GLY A 31 -20.55 10.23 2.80
CA GLY A 31 -19.57 11.26 2.46
C GLY A 31 -19.86 12.59 3.15
N GLU A 32 -21.13 12.92 3.37
CA GLU A 32 -21.54 14.11 4.11
C GLU A 32 -20.99 14.08 5.54
N ARG A 33 -21.07 12.94 6.24
CA ARG A 33 -20.48 12.79 7.58
C ARG A 33 -18.96 12.95 7.55
N ILE A 34 -18.28 12.37 6.55
CA ILE A 34 -16.82 12.55 6.38
C ILE A 34 -16.48 14.03 6.17
N ALA A 35 -17.27 14.74 5.36
CA ALA A 35 -17.05 16.15 5.10
C ALA A 35 -17.26 16.99 6.37
N GLU A 36 -18.33 16.73 7.12
CA GLU A 36 -18.64 17.40 8.39
C GLU A 36 -17.52 17.23 9.41
N GLU A 37 -16.95 16.02 9.55
CA GLU A 37 -15.85 15.70 10.46
C GLU A 37 -14.62 16.60 10.26
N VAL A 38 -14.34 17.00 9.02
CA VAL A 38 -13.22 17.89 8.67
C VAL A 38 -13.65 19.33 8.38
N GLY A 39 -14.87 19.72 8.74
CA GLY A 39 -15.38 21.09 8.56
C GLY A 39 -15.59 21.50 7.09
N LEU A 40 -15.88 20.54 6.21
CA LEU A 40 -16.14 20.76 4.78
C LEU A 40 -17.60 20.50 4.42
N SER A 41 -18.05 21.12 3.31
CA SER A 41 -19.33 20.74 2.69
C SER A 41 -19.16 19.47 1.84
N GLY A 42 -20.23 18.68 1.70
CA GLY A 42 -20.25 17.54 0.77
C GLY A 42 -19.85 17.93 -0.67
N ARG A 43 -20.29 19.10 -1.16
CA ARG A 43 -19.85 19.64 -2.46
C ARG A 43 -18.34 19.79 -2.56
N THR A 44 -17.69 20.23 -1.47
CA THR A 44 -16.23 20.37 -1.43
C THR A 44 -15.55 19.00 -1.46
N LEU A 45 -16.07 18.03 -0.71
CA LEU A 45 -15.57 16.65 -0.70
C LEU A 45 -15.65 16.01 -2.09
N TRP A 46 -16.82 16.09 -2.74
CA TRP A 46 -17.06 15.48 -4.04
C TRP A 46 -16.28 16.12 -5.20
N ARG A 47 -15.74 17.32 -5.00
CA ARG A 47 -14.76 17.90 -5.94
C ARG A 47 -13.40 17.18 -5.90
N TRP A 48 -13.10 16.46 -4.82
CA TRP A 48 -11.79 15.85 -4.55
C TRP A 48 -11.82 14.33 -4.68
N PHE A 49 -12.96 13.72 -4.38
CA PHE A 49 -13.16 12.29 -4.28
C PHE A 49 -14.42 11.90 -5.05
N ARG A 50 -14.36 10.77 -5.76
CA ARG A 50 -15.48 10.31 -6.60
C ARG A 50 -16.51 9.52 -5.82
N THR A 51 -16.07 8.82 -4.77
CA THR A 51 -16.90 8.04 -3.86
C THR A 51 -16.38 8.17 -2.43
N LYS A 52 -17.19 7.79 -1.43
CA LYS A 52 -16.74 7.79 -0.03
C LYS A 52 -15.55 6.85 0.19
N GLU A 53 -15.51 5.73 -0.53
CA GLU A 53 -14.43 4.76 -0.46
C GLU A 53 -13.14 5.37 -1.03
N SER A 54 -13.22 6.17 -2.10
CA SER A 54 -12.03 6.84 -2.65
C SER A 54 -11.38 7.83 -1.69
N CYS A 55 -12.06 8.23 -0.60
CA CYS A 55 -11.47 9.07 0.44
C CYS A 55 -10.28 8.40 1.14
N VAL A 56 -10.16 7.06 1.14
CA VAL A 56 -9.03 6.36 1.78
C VAL A 56 -7.77 6.32 0.93
N GLU A 57 -7.85 6.72 -0.33
CA GLU A 57 -6.74 6.66 -1.28
C GLU A 57 -5.47 7.36 -0.78
N PRO A 58 -5.52 8.55 -0.16
CA PRO A 58 -4.32 9.25 0.29
C PRO A 58 -3.49 8.51 1.36
N VAL A 59 -4.10 7.85 2.35
CA VAL A 59 -3.33 7.07 3.34
C VAL A 59 -2.69 5.83 2.70
N LEU A 60 -3.39 5.18 1.77
CA LEU A 60 -2.85 4.05 1.01
C LEU A 60 -1.68 4.48 0.12
N ALA A 61 -1.85 5.58 -0.63
CA ALA A 61 -0.81 6.13 -1.50
C ALA A 61 0.45 6.50 -0.69
N ARG A 62 0.30 7.17 0.46
CA ARG A 62 1.42 7.49 1.36
C ARG A 62 2.18 6.24 1.82
N SER A 63 1.48 5.15 2.12
CA SER A 63 2.13 3.88 2.50
C SER A 63 2.93 3.26 1.35
N ILE A 64 2.41 3.33 0.12
CA ILE A 64 3.09 2.84 -1.08
C ILE A 64 4.28 3.72 -1.44
N ASP A 65 4.14 5.04 -1.33
CA ASP A 65 5.22 6.00 -1.58
C ASP A 65 6.41 5.76 -0.63
N ALA A 66 6.16 5.38 0.62
CA ALA A 66 7.21 5.00 1.56
C ALA A 66 7.99 3.76 1.10
N VAL A 67 7.29 2.73 0.61
CA VAL A 67 7.92 1.53 0.05
C VAL A 67 8.71 1.87 -1.21
N VAL A 68 8.13 2.63 -2.13
CA VAL A 68 8.79 3.11 -3.36
C VAL A 68 10.04 3.91 -3.04
N ALA A 69 10.00 4.79 -2.04
CA ALA A 69 11.17 5.56 -1.62
C ALA A 69 12.30 4.65 -1.16
N THR A 70 11.99 3.58 -0.41
CA THR A 70 12.98 2.58 0.00
C THR A 70 13.56 1.81 -1.19
N LEU A 71 12.71 1.41 -2.15
CA LEU A 71 13.15 0.70 -3.36
C LEU A 71 14.07 1.54 -4.24
N ARG A 72 13.84 2.86 -4.33
CA ARG A 72 14.73 3.77 -5.06
C ARG A 72 16.13 3.88 -4.48
N ARG A 73 16.33 3.50 -3.21
CA ARG A 73 17.65 3.47 -2.54
C ARG A 73 18.31 2.09 -2.59
N TRP A 74 17.76 1.13 -3.34
CA TRP A 74 18.24 -0.25 -3.38
C TRP A 74 19.71 -0.36 -3.85
N PRO A 75 20.64 -0.81 -2.97
CA PRO A 75 22.05 -0.93 -3.32
C PRO A 75 22.33 -2.00 -4.36
N ALA A 76 23.40 -1.78 -5.15
CA ALA A 76 23.96 -2.83 -5.99
C ALA A 76 24.56 -3.95 -5.12
N GLY A 77 24.39 -5.20 -5.54
CA GLY A 77 24.92 -6.39 -4.86
C GLY A 77 24.08 -6.93 -3.70
N VAL A 78 23.04 -6.22 -3.26
CA VAL A 78 22.12 -6.69 -2.20
C VAL A 78 20.84 -7.24 -2.83
N SER A 79 20.28 -8.33 -2.31
CA SER A 79 18.99 -8.84 -2.78
C SER A 79 17.84 -7.90 -2.39
N LEU A 80 16.71 -7.98 -3.09
CA LEU A 80 15.58 -7.09 -2.83
C LEU A 80 14.98 -7.32 -1.44
N ASP A 81 14.86 -8.59 -1.02
CA ASP A 81 14.36 -8.96 0.29
C ASP A 81 15.29 -8.51 1.41
N GLU A 82 16.61 -8.72 1.28
CA GLU A 82 17.58 -8.22 2.26
C GLU A 82 17.50 -6.70 2.43
N HIS A 83 17.40 -5.97 1.32
CA HIS A 83 17.28 -4.50 1.34
C HIS A 83 16.01 -4.03 2.06
N LEU A 84 14.84 -4.57 1.67
CA LEU A 84 13.57 -4.19 2.28
C LEU A 84 13.48 -4.56 3.76
N ILE A 85 14.10 -5.68 4.15
CA ILE A 85 14.19 -6.12 5.55
C ILE A 85 15.09 -5.17 6.35
N ALA A 86 16.27 -4.82 5.83
CA ALA A 86 17.22 -3.95 6.52
C ALA A 86 16.71 -2.51 6.69
N GLU A 87 15.96 -2.03 5.70
CA GLU A 87 15.36 -0.69 5.70
C GLU A 87 14.00 -0.63 6.42
N TYR A 88 13.45 -1.75 6.87
CA TYR A 88 12.22 -1.74 7.64
C TYR A 88 12.44 -1.03 8.98
N ARG A 89 11.84 0.16 9.12
CA ARG A 89 11.85 0.95 10.35
C ARG A 89 10.42 1.26 10.75
N PRO A 90 10.02 1.02 12.01
CA PRO A 90 8.76 1.53 12.50
C PRO A 90 8.78 3.06 12.42
N PRO A 91 7.66 3.72 12.10
CA PRO A 91 7.61 5.18 12.03
C PRO A 91 7.99 5.82 13.38
N GLU A 92 8.91 6.77 13.35
CA GLU A 92 9.32 7.53 14.56
C GLU A 92 8.34 8.67 14.87
N ASP A 93 7.77 9.31 13.84
CA ASP A 93 6.75 10.35 13.99
C ASP A 93 5.38 9.71 14.31
N PRO A 94 4.69 10.10 15.40
CA PRO A 94 3.36 9.59 15.74
C PRO A 94 2.31 9.76 14.63
N ARG A 95 2.43 10.81 13.80
CA ARG A 95 1.53 11.03 12.66
C ARG A 95 1.77 10.02 11.55
N ASP A 96 3.04 9.67 11.30
CA ASP A 96 3.37 8.64 10.31
C ASP A 96 2.96 7.25 10.81
N ALA A 97 3.08 6.99 12.12
CA ALA A 97 2.55 5.78 12.74
C ALA A 97 1.02 5.69 12.60
N ALA A 98 0.30 6.80 12.82
CA ALA A 98 -1.15 6.85 12.65
C ALA A 98 -1.58 6.67 11.19
N ASP A 99 -0.83 7.21 10.22
CA ASP A 99 -1.10 7.00 8.79
C ASP A 99 -0.88 5.55 8.37
N ALA A 100 0.19 4.92 8.89
CA ALA A 100 0.45 3.50 8.65
C ALA A 100 -0.65 2.61 9.26
N ASP A 101 -1.08 2.88 10.49
CA ASP A 101 -2.20 2.19 11.13
C ASP A 101 -3.50 2.36 10.33
N ALA A 102 -3.79 3.58 9.87
CA ALA A 102 -4.95 3.85 9.03
C ALA A 102 -4.91 3.07 7.71
N ALA A 103 -3.76 3.01 7.04
CA ALA A 103 -3.59 2.20 5.83
C ALA A 103 -3.83 0.70 6.11
N MET A 104 -3.26 0.15 7.18
CA MET A 104 -3.48 -1.25 7.57
C MET A 104 -4.94 -1.55 7.90
N ALA A 105 -5.65 -0.63 8.55
CA ALA A 105 -7.08 -0.77 8.80
C ALA A 105 -7.89 -0.82 7.50
N VAL A 106 -7.56 0.02 6.51
CA VAL A 106 -8.21 0.00 5.19
C VAL A 106 -7.94 -1.30 4.45
N ILE A 107 -6.70 -1.79 4.48
CA ILE A 107 -6.34 -3.06 3.83
C ILE A 107 -7.12 -4.22 4.46
N ALA A 108 -7.27 -4.23 5.79
CA ALA A 108 -8.07 -5.24 6.48
C ALA A 108 -9.54 -5.18 6.05
N LEU A 109 -10.15 -3.98 6.07
CA LEU A 109 -11.55 -3.78 5.64
C LEU A 109 -11.77 -4.15 4.17
N SER A 110 -10.76 -3.96 3.31
CA SER A 110 -10.84 -4.30 1.88
C SER A 110 -11.14 -5.79 1.60
N ARG A 111 -10.94 -6.68 2.59
CA ARG A 111 -11.28 -8.11 2.47
C ARG A 111 -12.78 -8.36 2.45
N THR A 112 -13.56 -7.50 3.08
CA THR A 112 -15.03 -7.63 3.18
C THR A 112 -15.78 -6.52 2.48
N GLU A 113 -15.10 -5.41 2.13
CA GLU A 113 -15.70 -4.21 1.55
C GLU A 113 -15.25 -4.02 0.08
N PRO A 114 -16.08 -4.38 -0.93
CA PRO A 114 -15.69 -4.36 -2.34
C PRO A 114 -15.27 -2.97 -2.85
N GLY A 115 -15.88 -1.91 -2.35
CA GLY A 115 -15.53 -0.54 -2.74
C GLY A 115 -14.12 -0.14 -2.27
N LEU A 116 -13.73 -0.55 -1.05
CA LEU A 116 -12.36 -0.36 -0.57
C LEU A 116 -11.37 -1.28 -1.30
N ARG A 117 -11.79 -2.50 -1.65
CA ARG A 117 -10.99 -3.42 -2.48
C ARG A 117 -10.60 -2.80 -3.82
N ALA A 118 -11.55 -2.15 -4.49
CA ALA A 118 -11.31 -1.47 -5.75
C ALA A 118 -10.27 -0.35 -5.60
N VAL A 119 -10.36 0.47 -4.54
CA VAL A 119 -9.39 1.53 -4.27
C VAL A 119 -8.00 0.95 -3.98
N TRP A 120 -7.93 -0.06 -3.11
CA TRP A 120 -6.67 -0.73 -2.75
C TRP A 120 -5.92 -1.28 -3.97
N LEU A 121 -6.62 -2.04 -4.82
CA LEU A 121 -6.03 -2.60 -6.03
C LEU A 121 -5.60 -1.51 -7.02
N ALA A 122 -6.39 -0.45 -7.19
CA ALA A 122 -6.04 0.66 -8.07
C ALA A 122 -4.86 1.49 -7.59
N VAL A 123 -4.63 1.63 -6.27
CA VAL A 123 -3.41 2.28 -5.76
C VAL A 123 -2.20 1.38 -6.01
N HIS A 124 -2.34 0.06 -5.79
CA HIS A 124 -1.26 -0.89 -6.07
C HIS A 124 -0.85 -0.97 -7.53
N GLU A 125 -1.82 -1.09 -8.44
CA GLU A 125 -1.59 -1.13 -9.89
C GLU A 125 -0.84 0.12 -10.36
N ARG A 126 -1.24 1.30 -9.86
CA ARG A 126 -0.59 2.58 -10.21
C ARG A 126 0.89 2.65 -9.80
N ALA A 127 1.33 1.84 -8.85
CA ALA A 127 2.71 1.79 -8.40
C ALA A 127 3.60 0.85 -9.23
N GLU A 128 3.01 -0.08 -10.00
CA GLU A 128 3.76 -1.08 -10.76
C GLU A 128 4.73 -0.49 -11.79
N PRO A 129 4.39 0.58 -12.55
CA PRO A 129 5.35 1.19 -13.46
C PRO A 129 6.60 1.71 -12.76
N VAL A 130 6.46 2.22 -11.53
CA VAL A 130 7.60 2.71 -10.75
C VAL A 130 8.50 1.55 -10.29
N LEU A 131 7.91 0.40 -9.96
CA LEU A 131 8.68 -0.82 -9.68
C LEU A 131 9.44 -1.30 -10.93
N ALA A 132 8.81 -1.25 -12.09
CA ALA A 132 9.45 -1.60 -13.36
C ALA A 132 10.64 -0.69 -13.65
N GLU A 133 10.53 0.62 -13.41
CA GLU A 133 11.65 1.57 -13.54
C GLU A 133 12.83 1.22 -12.62
N VAL A 134 12.56 0.90 -11.35
CA VAL A 134 13.60 0.51 -10.37
C VAL A 134 14.31 -0.78 -10.80
N ILE A 135 13.53 -1.79 -11.22
CA ILE A 135 14.07 -3.10 -11.64
C ILE A 135 14.84 -2.96 -12.96
N ALA A 136 14.34 -2.18 -13.92
CA ALA A 136 14.99 -1.89 -15.19
C ALA A 136 16.38 -1.29 -14.98
N ALA A 137 16.45 -0.23 -14.18
CA ALA A 137 17.71 0.43 -13.84
C ALA A 137 18.70 -0.55 -13.18
N ARG A 138 18.21 -1.44 -12.32
CA ARG A 138 19.02 -2.46 -11.64
C ARG A 138 19.54 -3.54 -12.58
N ALA A 139 18.76 -3.90 -13.60
CA ALA A 139 19.07 -4.94 -14.57
C ALA A 139 19.85 -4.41 -15.79
N GLY A 140 20.01 -3.09 -15.95
CA GLY A 140 20.55 -2.49 -17.17
C GLY A 140 19.64 -2.73 -18.38
N ARG A 141 18.33 -2.76 -18.16
CA ARG A 141 17.28 -3.07 -19.15
C ARG A 141 16.31 -1.90 -19.30
N GLU A 142 15.43 -1.99 -20.27
CA GLU A 142 14.36 -1.01 -20.46
C GLU A 142 13.13 -1.36 -19.59
N PRO A 143 12.42 -0.37 -19.00
CA PRO A 143 11.21 -0.61 -18.21
C PRO A 143 10.09 -1.31 -18.99
N GLY A 144 10.09 -1.19 -20.33
CA GLY A 144 9.12 -1.84 -21.21
C GLY A 144 9.38 -3.32 -21.49
N ASP A 145 10.57 -3.83 -21.14
CA ASP A 145 10.93 -5.22 -21.37
C ASP A 145 9.95 -6.17 -20.67
N LEU A 146 9.55 -7.25 -21.38
CA LEU A 146 8.58 -8.21 -20.85
C LEU A 146 9.03 -8.78 -19.49
N ASP A 147 10.28 -9.22 -19.40
CA ASP A 147 10.81 -9.78 -18.15
C ASP A 147 10.78 -8.77 -17.02
N VAL A 148 11.15 -7.50 -17.28
CA VAL A 148 11.13 -6.43 -16.27
C VAL A 148 9.70 -6.21 -15.76
N ARG A 149 8.73 -6.13 -16.67
CA ARG A 149 7.32 -5.95 -16.33
C ARG A 149 6.76 -7.14 -15.53
N VAL A 150 7.12 -8.36 -15.90
CA VAL A 150 6.72 -9.57 -15.18
C VAL A 150 7.33 -9.60 -13.78
N HIS A 151 8.62 -9.29 -13.63
CA HIS A 151 9.26 -9.20 -12.32
C HIS A 151 8.66 -8.09 -11.44
N ALA A 152 8.36 -6.93 -12.02
CA ALA A 152 7.71 -5.82 -11.32
C ALA A 152 6.33 -6.22 -10.80
N ALA A 153 5.50 -6.84 -11.63
CA ALA A 153 4.18 -7.34 -11.25
C ALA A 153 4.27 -8.42 -10.15
N ALA A 154 5.23 -9.34 -10.27
CA ALA A 154 5.45 -10.39 -9.26
C ALA A 154 5.85 -9.80 -7.89
N VAL A 155 6.77 -8.83 -7.88
CA VAL A 155 7.18 -8.11 -6.66
C VAL A 155 6.02 -7.30 -6.09
N ALA A 156 5.25 -6.61 -6.92
CA ALA A 156 4.05 -5.88 -6.50
C ALA A 156 3.03 -6.81 -5.83
N ALA A 157 2.80 -7.99 -6.42
CA ALA A 157 1.92 -9.00 -5.86
C ALA A 157 2.43 -9.53 -4.52
N ALA A 158 3.73 -9.82 -4.39
CA ALA A 158 4.34 -10.26 -3.13
C ALA A 158 4.17 -9.24 -2.00
N LEU A 159 4.41 -7.96 -2.29
CA LEU A 159 4.20 -6.86 -1.34
C LEU A 159 2.72 -6.73 -0.94
N ARG A 160 1.83 -6.74 -1.93
CA ARG A 160 0.38 -6.64 -1.71
C ARG A 160 -0.14 -7.79 -0.85
N ILE A 161 0.19 -9.03 -1.18
CA ILE A 161 -0.24 -10.23 -0.43
C ILE A 161 0.30 -10.18 1.01
N SER A 162 1.58 -9.83 1.18
CA SER A 162 2.18 -9.71 2.52
C SER A 162 1.47 -8.67 3.39
N ASN A 163 1.11 -7.52 2.81
CA ASN A 163 0.35 -6.48 3.50
C ASN A 163 -1.09 -6.92 3.83
N GLU A 164 -1.76 -7.61 2.91
CA GLU A 164 -3.11 -8.15 3.12
C GLU A 164 -3.17 -9.17 4.27
N ASP A 165 -2.17 -10.05 4.36
CA ASP A 165 -2.06 -11.02 5.45
C ASP A 165 -1.73 -10.34 6.78
N LEU A 166 -0.77 -9.40 6.78
CA LEU A 166 -0.43 -8.64 7.98
C LEU A 166 -1.64 -7.84 8.50
N ALA A 167 -2.38 -7.18 7.61
CA ALA A 167 -3.57 -6.42 7.98
C ALA A 167 -4.65 -7.30 8.59
N ALA A 168 -4.85 -8.50 8.05
CA ALA A 168 -5.81 -9.46 8.59
C ALA A 168 -5.43 -9.95 10.00
N GLU A 169 -4.15 -10.23 10.24
CA GLU A 169 -3.66 -10.63 11.57
C GLU A 169 -3.81 -9.51 12.59
N LEU A 170 -3.43 -8.27 12.22
CA LEU A 170 -3.58 -7.11 13.09
C LEU A 170 -5.05 -6.86 13.45
N ALA A 171 -5.96 -6.97 12.47
CA ALA A 171 -7.40 -6.83 12.69
C ALA A 171 -7.98 -7.94 13.58
N ALA A 172 -7.39 -9.13 13.55
CA ALA A 172 -7.75 -10.24 14.44
C ALA A 172 -7.10 -10.13 15.84
N GLY A 173 -6.33 -9.08 16.12
CA GLY A 173 -5.57 -8.93 17.37
C GLY A 173 -4.40 -9.91 17.51
N VAL A 174 -4.02 -10.58 16.42
CA VAL A 174 -2.90 -11.50 16.38
C VAL A 174 -1.62 -10.71 16.16
N ARG A 175 -0.65 -10.86 17.07
CA ARG A 175 0.70 -10.33 16.83
C ARG A 175 1.36 -11.15 15.72
N CYS A 176 1.68 -10.51 14.61
CA CYS A 176 2.50 -11.14 13.58
C CYS A 176 3.88 -11.48 14.19
N ALA A 177 4.18 -12.77 14.29
CA ALA A 177 5.41 -13.23 14.93
C ALA A 177 6.67 -12.85 14.12
N ASP A 178 6.53 -12.73 12.79
CA ASP A 178 7.64 -12.46 11.87
C ASP A 178 7.14 -11.77 10.57
N PRO A 179 6.73 -10.50 10.63
CA PRO A 179 6.26 -9.76 9.44
C PRO A 179 7.37 -9.59 8.41
N VAL A 180 8.60 -9.41 8.89
CA VAL A 180 9.81 -9.17 8.08
C VAL A 180 10.20 -10.43 7.31
N GLY A 181 10.29 -11.59 7.96
CA GLY A 181 10.60 -12.83 7.29
C GLY A 181 9.46 -13.36 6.41
N ARG A 182 8.19 -13.03 6.70
CA ARG A 182 7.08 -13.25 5.76
C ARG A 182 7.29 -12.48 4.47
N LEU A 183 7.57 -11.18 4.56
CA LEU A 183 7.84 -10.35 3.39
C LEU A 183 9.01 -10.91 2.58
N GLY A 184 10.10 -11.31 3.25
CA GLY A 184 11.24 -11.94 2.58
C GLY A 184 10.87 -13.24 1.83
N ARG A 185 10.03 -14.10 2.43
CA ARG A 185 9.54 -15.31 1.75
C ARG A 185 8.69 -14.98 0.52
N ALA A 186 7.79 -14.00 0.62
CA ALA A 186 6.94 -13.59 -0.50
C ALA A 186 7.78 -13.00 -1.65
N LEU A 187 8.76 -12.15 -1.34
CA LEU A 187 9.65 -11.56 -2.34
C LEU A 187 10.51 -12.62 -3.03
N ARG A 188 11.08 -13.56 -2.27
CA ARG A 188 11.82 -14.69 -2.88
C ARG A 188 10.92 -15.53 -3.78
N ALA A 189 9.69 -15.83 -3.36
CA ALA A 189 8.74 -16.55 -4.19
C ALA A 189 8.41 -15.81 -5.51
N ALA A 190 8.39 -14.47 -5.50
CA ALA A 190 8.17 -13.66 -6.69
C ALA A 190 9.36 -13.66 -7.67
N THR A 191 10.57 -13.90 -7.19
CA THR A 191 11.79 -13.85 -8.02
C THR A 191 12.36 -15.22 -8.38
N THR A 192 11.91 -16.30 -7.72
CA THR A 192 12.36 -17.66 -8.02
C THR A 192 11.50 -18.25 -9.13
N THR A 193 12.12 -18.93 -10.10
CA THR A 193 11.38 -19.75 -11.06
C THR A 193 10.54 -20.79 -10.33
N LEU A 194 9.28 -20.94 -10.76
CA LEU A 194 8.42 -22.02 -10.25
C LEU A 194 9.15 -23.36 -10.43
N PRO A 195 9.19 -24.23 -9.41
CA PRO A 195 9.79 -25.54 -9.55
C PRO A 195 9.11 -26.26 -10.72
N GLN A 196 9.88 -26.69 -11.71
CA GLN A 196 9.36 -27.61 -12.71
C GLN A 196 9.15 -28.94 -12.01
N ALA A 197 7.96 -29.52 -12.13
CA ALA A 197 7.69 -30.85 -11.60
C ALA A 197 8.65 -31.84 -12.29
N GLY A 198 9.77 -32.17 -11.64
CA GLY A 198 10.77 -33.10 -12.20
C GLY A 198 12.23 -32.93 -11.79
N ASP A 199 12.66 -31.82 -11.17
CA ASP A 199 14.06 -31.69 -10.75
C ASP A 199 14.33 -32.41 -9.42
N PRO A 200 15.25 -33.40 -9.36
CA PRO A 200 15.65 -34.03 -8.12
C PRO A 200 16.52 -33.08 -7.27
N ALA A 201 16.34 -33.18 -5.95
CA ALA A 201 17.03 -32.39 -4.92
C ALA A 201 18.56 -32.59 -4.88
#